data_AF-A0A0A9GXF5-F1
#
_entry.id   AF-A0A0A9GXF5-F1
#
_cell.length_a   1.000
_cell.length_b   1.000
_cell.length_c   1.000
_cell.angle_alpha   90.00
_cell.angle_beta   90.00
_cell.angle_gamma   90.00
#
_symmetry.space_group_name_H-M   'P 1'
#
loop_
_entity.id
_entity.type
_entity.pdbx_description
1 polymer ?
#
loop_
_entity_poly.entity_id
_entity_poly.type
_entity_poly.pdbx_seq_one_letter_code
_entity_poly.pdbx_strand_id
1 'polypeptide(L)'
;MFDPGKVDRGFVLDTKSQFGLVVLTDRNLLHTEKALAKLIIGCVKARNMHTLSIFFIKLCKEDLNGISPLEVIDVCIQMGWLHAAHDILDDLESAGMPVSISSYISLLRAYEKQSKTEEFNGLLQQIQKIASTMDDIHTNSSFTINNIANIVTDERSLNNSTLVAALVEEIGHYNPGDHLTLEFNNSILFFSKAKMMEDALCTCKRMGEQNIRLTSHTFGHILCG
;
A
#
# COMPACT_ATOMS: atom_id res chain seq x y z
N MET A 1 19.91 31.32 -2.61
CA MET A 1 19.44 31.17 -1.22
C MET A 1 17.94 31.38 -1.23
N PHE A 2 17.16 30.30 -1.08
CA PHE A 2 15.70 30.36 -1.02
C PHE A 2 15.29 31.03 0.29
N ASP A 3 14.43 32.06 0.21
CA ASP A 3 13.87 32.77 1.36
C ASP A 3 12.44 32.25 1.61
N PRO A 4 12.22 31.40 2.63
CA PRO A 4 10.92 30.79 2.90
C PRO A 4 9.86 31.81 3.30
N GLY A 5 10.25 33.02 3.71
CA GLY A 5 9.34 34.10 4.12
C GLY A 5 8.71 34.87 2.95
N LYS A 6 9.19 34.64 1.71
CA LYS A 6 8.68 35.27 0.48
C LYS A 6 7.80 34.38 -0.37
N VAL A 7 7.50 33.18 0.12
CA VAL A 7 6.59 32.28 -0.56
C VAL A 7 5.18 32.75 -0.26
N ASP A 8 4.49 33.24 -1.30
CA ASP A 8 3.12 33.70 -1.22
C ASP A 8 2.25 32.62 -0.55
N ARG A 9 1.53 32.99 0.52
CA ARG A 9 0.65 32.07 1.26
C ARG A 9 -0.52 31.58 0.40
N GLY A 10 -0.67 32.14 -0.80
CA GLY A 10 -1.48 31.58 -1.88
C GLY A 10 -0.64 30.73 -2.83
N PHE A 11 -0.19 29.53 -2.42
CA PHE A 11 -0.02 28.47 -3.40
C PHE A 11 -1.40 28.11 -3.95
N VAL A 12 -1.86 28.88 -4.93
CA VAL A 12 -2.96 28.45 -5.78
C VAL A 12 -2.39 27.33 -6.63
N LEU A 13 -2.69 26.09 -6.25
CA LEU A 13 -2.41 24.93 -7.09
C LEU A 13 -3.02 25.21 -8.47
N ASP A 14 -2.17 25.36 -9.48
CA ASP A 14 -2.64 25.45 -10.86
C ASP A 14 -3.33 24.12 -11.20
N THR A 15 -4.66 24.16 -11.19
CA THR A 15 -5.53 22.99 -11.38
C THR A 15 -5.44 22.43 -12.80
N LYS A 16 -4.71 23.07 -13.71
CA LYS A 16 -4.53 22.62 -15.10
C LYS A 16 -3.46 21.54 -15.28
N SER A 17 -2.57 21.34 -14.32
CA SER A 17 -1.67 20.17 -14.27
C SER A 17 -2.06 19.25 -13.11
N GLN A 18 -3.35 18.90 -13.03
CA GLN A 18 -3.84 17.97 -12.01
C GLN A 18 -3.35 16.55 -12.34
N PHE A 19 -2.41 16.03 -11.54
CA PHE A 19 -2.14 14.59 -11.48
C PHE A 19 -3.36 13.75 -11.06
N GLY A 20 -4.49 14.40 -10.75
CA GLY A 20 -5.76 13.78 -10.40
C GLY A 20 -5.70 12.99 -9.10
N LEU A 21 -4.72 13.27 -8.24
CA LEU A 21 -4.46 12.50 -7.03
C LEU A 21 -5.32 12.95 -5.86
N VAL A 22 -5.81 14.19 -5.89
CA VAL A 22 -6.42 14.84 -4.75
C VAL A 22 -7.55 15.74 -5.23
N VAL A 23 -8.66 15.76 -4.48
CA VAL A 23 -9.84 16.60 -4.72
C VAL A 23 -10.05 17.53 -3.53
N LEU A 24 -10.40 18.79 -3.82
CA LEU A 24 -10.77 19.77 -2.82
C LEU A 24 -12.29 19.74 -2.62
N THR A 25 -12.75 19.36 -1.43
CA THR A 25 -14.18 19.32 -1.06
C THR A 25 -14.36 20.06 0.25
N ASP A 26 -15.25 21.05 0.31
CA ASP A 26 -15.63 21.77 1.54
C ASP A 26 -14.45 22.20 2.42
N ARG A 27 -13.40 22.74 1.80
CA ARG A 27 -12.11 23.18 2.41
C ARG A 27 -11.18 22.07 2.89
N ASN A 28 -11.52 20.80 2.67
CA ASN A 28 -10.67 19.65 2.96
C ASN A 28 -10.06 19.08 1.68
N LEU A 29 -8.85 18.55 1.84
CA LEU A 29 -8.06 17.96 0.78
C LEU A 29 -8.17 16.43 0.89
N LEU A 30 -8.91 15.80 -0.01
CA LEU A 30 -9.19 14.35 0.01
C LEU A 30 -8.41 13.64 -1.08
N HIS A 31 -7.89 12.45 -0.78
CA HIS A 31 -7.26 11.59 -1.78
C HIS A 31 -8.31 11.06 -2.76
N THR A 32 -7.86 10.70 -3.96
CA THR A 32 -8.66 10.00 -4.96
C THR A 32 -8.36 8.51 -4.96
N GLU A 33 -9.27 7.73 -5.54
CA GLU A 33 -9.03 6.31 -5.84
C GLU A 33 -7.77 6.11 -6.68
N LYS A 34 -7.50 7.03 -7.61
CA LYS A 34 -6.27 7.06 -8.41
C LYS A 34 -5.02 7.18 -7.54
N ALA A 35 -5.04 8.04 -6.53
CA ALA A 35 -3.92 8.17 -5.61
C ALA A 35 -3.72 6.92 -4.76
N LEU A 36 -4.81 6.37 -4.24
CA LEU A 36 -4.75 5.15 -3.45
C LEU A 36 -4.26 3.96 -4.29
N ALA A 37 -4.77 3.81 -5.52
CA ALA A 37 -4.33 2.79 -6.48
C ALA A 37 -2.82 2.89 -6.78
N LYS A 38 -2.32 4.10 -7.08
CA LYS A 38 -0.88 4.32 -7.31
C LYS A 38 -0.02 3.98 -6.09
N LEU A 39 -0.48 4.33 -4.89
CA LEU A 39 0.19 4.00 -3.64
C LEU A 39 0.28 2.48 -3.45
N ILE A 40 -0.85 1.77 -3.58
CA ILE A 40 -0.91 0.32 -3.44
C ILE A 40 -0.01 -0.36 -4.49
N ILE A 41 -0.11 0.02 -5.76
CA ILE A 41 0.73 -0.53 -6.84
C ILE A 41 2.21 -0.32 -6.54
N GLY A 42 2.58 0.89 -6.11
CA GLY A 42 3.96 1.21 -5.72
C GLY A 42 4.49 0.27 -4.63
N CYS A 43 3.72 0.11 -3.54
CA CYS A 43 4.08 -0.78 -2.44
C CYS A 43 4.16 -2.26 -2.85
N VAL A 44 3.20 -2.74 -3.64
CA VAL A 44 3.20 -4.11 -4.17
C VAL A 44 4.43 -4.36 -5.04
N LYS A 45 4.76 -3.44 -5.93
CA LYS A 45 5.92 -3.57 -6.84
C LYS A 45 7.24 -3.47 -6.11
N ALA A 46 7.33 -2.63 -5.09
CA ALA A 46 8.49 -2.51 -4.20
C ALA A 46 8.59 -3.67 -3.18
N ARG A 47 7.58 -4.57 -3.11
CA ARG A 47 7.45 -5.61 -2.07
C ARG A 47 7.58 -5.04 -0.66
N ASN A 48 6.99 -3.87 -0.44
CA ASN A 48 7.06 -3.14 0.81
C ASN A 48 5.64 -2.79 1.28
N MET A 49 4.85 -3.82 1.58
CA MET A 49 3.51 -3.66 2.13
C MET A 49 3.55 -3.14 3.55
N HIS A 50 4.63 -3.37 4.28
CA HIS A 50 4.84 -2.81 5.62
C HIS A 50 4.69 -1.28 5.69
N THR A 51 5.24 -0.57 4.69
CA THR A 51 5.06 0.89 4.59
C THR A 51 3.59 1.28 4.44
N LEU A 52 2.84 0.51 3.65
CA LEU A 52 1.42 0.72 3.43
C LEU A 52 0.60 0.41 4.70
N SER A 53 0.92 -0.68 5.39
CA SER A 53 0.30 -1.07 6.65
C SER A 53 0.51 0.00 7.73
N ILE A 54 1.74 0.50 7.91
CA ILE A 54 2.04 1.59 8.86
C ILE A 54 1.20 2.82 8.54
N PHE A 55 1.09 3.17 7.26
CA PHE A 55 0.29 4.31 6.82
C PHE A 55 -1.19 4.13 7.25
N PHE A 56 -1.78 2.96 7.02
CA PHE A 56 -3.16 2.67 7.44
C PHE A 56 -3.34 2.63 8.95
N ILE A 57 -2.43 1.98 9.68
CA ILE A 57 -2.46 1.94 11.14
C ILE A 57 -2.45 3.37 11.70
N LYS A 58 -1.63 4.26 11.13
CA LYS A 58 -1.57 5.66 11.53
C LYS A 58 -2.87 6.39 11.23
N LEU A 59 -3.44 6.24 10.03
CA LEU A 59 -4.71 6.85 9.67
C LEU A 59 -5.84 6.41 10.61
N CYS A 60 -5.92 5.12 10.92
CA CYS A 60 -6.93 4.58 11.84
C CYS A 60 -6.76 5.10 13.28
N LYS A 61 -5.52 5.25 13.75
CA LYS A 61 -5.24 5.79 15.10
C LYS A 61 -5.50 7.28 15.23
N GLU A 62 -5.40 8.03 14.13
CA GLU A 62 -5.62 9.48 14.10
C GLU A 62 -7.07 9.85 13.74
N ASP A 63 -8.00 8.87 13.68
CA ASP A 63 -9.39 9.03 13.23
C ASP A 63 -9.52 9.78 11.88
N LEU A 64 -8.51 9.63 11.02
CA LEU A 64 -8.48 10.24 9.71
C LEU A 64 -9.35 9.39 8.77
N ASN A 65 -10.62 9.78 8.67
CA ASN A 65 -11.60 9.17 7.76
C ASN A 65 -11.06 9.16 6.32
N GLY A 66 -11.04 7.99 5.70
CA GLY A 66 -10.92 7.94 4.24
C GLY A 66 -10.52 6.60 3.63
N ILE A 67 -9.75 5.75 4.32
CA ILE A 67 -9.28 4.49 3.74
C ILE A 67 -9.47 3.35 4.73
N SER A 68 -10.27 2.36 4.35
CA SER A 68 -10.44 1.15 5.13
C SER A 68 -9.30 0.17 4.81
N PRO A 69 -8.49 -0.25 5.80
CA PRO A 69 -7.47 -1.29 5.57
C PRO A 69 -8.09 -2.60 5.04
N LEU A 70 -9.35 -2.87 5.43
CA LEU A 70 -10.14 -4.02 4.97
C LEU A 70 -10.42 -3.96 3.46
N GLU A 71 -10.75 -2.78 2.94
CA GLU A 71 -10.98 -2.60 1.50
C GLU A 71 -9.70 -2.89 0.71
N VAL A 72 -8.54 -2.48 1.22
CA VAL A 72 -7.26 -2.74 0.57
C VAL A 72 -6.88 -4.22 0.62
N ILE A 73 -7.17 -4.93 1.72
CA ILE A 73 -7.00 -6.39 1.82
C ILE A 73 -7.88 -7.10 0.78
N ASP A 74 -9.18 -6.78 0.74
CA ASP A 74 -10.14 -7.41 -0.18
C ASP A 74 -9.74 -7.19 -1.63
N VAL A 75 -9.28 -5.98 -1.96
CA VAL A 75 -8.81 -5.64 -3.29
C VAL A 75 -7.47 -6.34 -3.62
N CYS A 76 -6.53 -6.46 -2.68
CA CYS A 76 -5.32 -7.25 -2.90
C CYS A 76 -5.65 -8.72 -3.19
N ILE A 77 -6.64 -9.29 -2.49
CA ILE A 77 -7.14 -10.65 -2.76
C ILE A 77 -7.75 -10.71 -4.17
N GLN A 78 -8.57 -9.72 -4.56
CA GLN A 78 -9.16 -9.63 -5.90
C GLN A 78 -8.12 -9.63 -7.02
N MET A 79 -7.05 -8.88 -6.81
CA MET A 79 -5.95 -8.74 -7.76
C MET A 79 -5.00 -9.95 -7.75
N GLY A 80 -5.24 -10.94 -6.89
CA GLY A 80 -4.41 -12.13 -6.74
C GLY A 80 -3.09 -11.87 -6.01
N TRP A 81 -2.93 -10.69 -5.38
CA TRP A 81 -1.74 -10.31 -4.61
C TRP A 81 -1.81 -10.88 -3.19
N LEU A 82 -1.90 -12.20 -3.08
CA LEU A 82 -2.23 -12.88 -1.82
C LEU A 82 -1.19 -12.67 -0.72
N HIS A 83 0.10 -12.67 -1.07
CA HIS A 83 1.16 -12.36 -0.10
C HIS A 83 1.02 -10.94 0.43
N ALA A 84 0.66 -10.00 -0.44
CA ALA A 84 0.50 -8.60 -0.07
C ALA A 84 -0.71 -8.39 0.87
N ALA A 85 -1.80 -9.13 0.64
CA ALA A 85 -2.94 -9.19 1.56
C ALA A 85 -2.58 -9.81 2.91
N HIS A 86 -1.77 -10.87 2.91
CA HIS A 86 -1.28 -11.53 4.12
C HIS A 86 -0.39 -10.60 4.95
N ASP A 87 0.58 -9.93 4.31
CA ASP A 87 1.48 -8.97 4.98
C ASP A 87 0.69 -7.86 5.70
N ILE A 88 -0.35 -7.31 5.05
CA ILE A 88 -1.20 -6.29 5.68
C ILE A 88 -1.96 -6.87 6.88
N LEU A 89 -2.51 -8.08 6.78
CA LEU A 89 -3.22 -8.72 7.90
C LEU A 89 -2.29 -8.91 9.11
N ASP A 90 -1.08 -9.42 8.87
CA ASP A 90 -0.08 -9.66 9.92
C ASP A 90 0.38 -8.36 10.58
N ASP A 91 0.61 -7.30 9.80
CA ASP A 91 0.98 -5.98 10.33
C ASP A 91 -0.15 -5.37 11.17
N LEU A 92 -1.40 -5.49 10.72
CA LEU A 92 -2.57 -5.00 11.47
C LEU A 92 -2.76 -5.78 12.77
N GLU A 93 -2.66 -7.11 12.73
CA GLU A 93 -2.72 -7.97 13.93
C GLU A 93 -1.60 -7.60 14.91
N SER A 94 -0.36 -7.48 14.43
CA SER A 94 0.81 -7.10 15.23
C SER A 94 0.67 -5.72 15.87
N ALA A 95 -0.05 -4.81 15.22
CA ALA A 95 -0.36 -3.48 15.73
C ALA A 95 -1.56 -3.46 16.71
N GLY A 96 -2.19 -4.60 16.98
CA GLY A 96 -3.37 -4.72 17.84
C GLY A 96 -4.63 -4.12 17.22
N MET A 97 -4.65 -3.95 15.90
CA MET A 97 -5.82 -3.42 15.19
C MET A 97 -6.90 -4.50 15.08
N PRO A 98 -8.19 -4.17 15.24
CA PRO A 98 -9.26 -5.14 15.05
C PRO A 98 -9.33 -5.53 13.57
N VAL A 99 -9.07 -6.79 13.27
CA VAL A 99 -9.18 -7.37 11.93
C VAL A 99 -10.38 -8.30 11.88
N SER A 100 -11.18 -8.20 10.83
CA SER A 100 -12.36 -9.04 10.68
C SER A 100 -11.97 -10.49 10.38
N ILE A 101 -12.62 -11.45 11.05
CA ILE A 101 -12.46 -12.89 10.75
C ILE A 101 -12.81 -13.18 9.28
N SER A 102 -13.74 -12.42 8.70
CA SER A 102 -14.08 -12.52 7.28
C SER A 102 -12.89 -12.25 6.35
N SER A 103 -11.96 -11.35 6.70
CA SER A 103 -10.79 -11.07 5.86
C SER A 103 -9.83 -12.26 5.83
N TYR A 104 -9.60 -12.91 6.97
CA TYR A 104 -8.82 -14.14 7.07
C TYR A 104 -9.43 -15.29 6.24
N ILE A 105 -10.76 -15.46 6.34
CA ILE A 105 -11.49 -16.46 5.56
C ILE A 105 -11.35 -16.20 4.05
N SER A 106 -11.52 -14.95 3.61
CA SER A 106 -11.39 -14.57 2.20
C SER A 106 -10.00 -14.90 1.66
N LEU A 107 -8.94 -14.61 2.43
CA LEU A 107 -7.57 -14.93 2.04
C LEU A 107 -7.31 -16.44 1.99
N LEU A 108 -7.82 -17.18 2.98
CA LEU A 108 -7.69 -18.64 3.05
C LEU A 108 -8.33 -19.33 1.83
N ARG A 109 -9.53 -18.88 1.43
CA ARG A 109 -10.18 -19.32 0.18
C ARG A 109 -9.36 -18.98 -1.06
N ALA A 110 -8.73 -17.81 -1.09
CA ALA A 110 -7.91 -17.40 -2.23
C ALA A 110 -6.65 -18.26 -2.37
N TYR A 111 -6.00 -18.62 -1.25
CA TYR A 111 -4.89 -19.57 -1.25
C TYR A 111 -5.32 -20.96 -1.74
N GLU A 112 -6.47 -21.45 -1.28
CA GLU A 112 -7.02 -22.73 -1.75
C GLU A 112 -7.31 -22.71 -3.26
N LYS A 113 -7.98 -21.67 -3.76
CA LYS A 113 -8.27 -21.47 -5.19
C LYS A 113 -6.99 -21.43 -6.04
N GLN A 114 -5.88 -20.93 -5.50
CA GLN A 114 -4.56 -20.90 -6.16
C GLN A 114 -3.67 -22.11 -5.86
N SER A 115 -4.19 -23.15 -5.18
CA SER A 115 -3.44 -24.35 -4.79
C SER A 115 -2.17 -24.06 -3.97
N LYS A 116 -2.24 -23.04 -3.10
CA LYS A 116 -1.17 -22.58 -2.21
C LYS A 116 -1.26 -23.28 -0.85
N THR A 117 -0.94 -24.56 -0.82
CA THR A 117 -1.19 -25.44 0.34
C THR A 117 -0.37 -25.07 1.58
N GLU A 118 0.88 -24.62 1.41
CA GLU A 118 1.73 -24.22 2.55
C GLU A 118 1.19 -22.95 3.22
N GLU A 119 0.89 -21.93 2.41
CA GLU A 119 0.33 -20.66 2.87
C GLU A 119 -1.07 -20.84 3.47
N PHE A 120 -1.90 -21.70 2.88
CA PHE A 120 -3.20 -22.08 3.42
C PHE A 120 -3.06 -22.69 4.83
N ASN A 121 -2.17 -23.66 5.00
CA ASN A 121 -1.99 -24.34 6.28
C ASN A 121 -1.42 -23.38 7.35
N GLY A 122 -0.49 -22.51 6.97
CA GLY A 122 0.06 -21.49 7.87
C GLY A 122 -1.02 -20.53 8.35
N LEU A 123 -1.82 -20.00 7.43
CA LEU A 123 -2.93 -19.09 7.76
C LEU A 123 -4.00 -19.78 8.62
N LEU A 124 -4.32 -21.04 8.34
CA LEU A 124 -5.27 -21.81 9.13
C LEU A 124 -4.80 -21.96 10.60
N GLN A 125 -3.51 -22.22 10.82
CA GLN A 125 -2.93 -22.31 12.16
C GLN A 125 -2.97 -20.95 12.88
N GLN A 126 -2.70 -19.85 12.18
CA GLN A 126 -2.81 -18.49 12.73
C GLN A 126 -4.23 -18.18 13.20
N ILE A 127 -5.24 -18.45 12.36
CA ILE A 127 -6.65 -18.24 12.72
C ILE A 127 -7.03 -19.06 13.97
N GLN A 128 -6.59 -20.31 14.05
CA GLN A 128 -6.84 -21.18 15.21
C GLN A 128 -6.21 -20.60 16.50
N LYS A 129 -5.00 -20.06 16.40
CA LYS A 129 -4.31 -19.41 17.52
C LYS A 129 -5.08 -18.17 17.99
N ILE A 130 -5.49 -17.30 17.07
CA ILE A 130 -6.28 -16.10 17.38
C ILE A 130 -7.59 -16.48 18.09
N ALA A 131 -8.31 -17.48 17.56
CA ALA A 131 -9.57 -17.96 18.13
C ALA A 131 -9.40 -18.53 19.55
N SER A 132 -8.25 -19.14 19.85
CA SER A 132 -7.94 -19.68 21.19
C SER A 132 -7.60 -18.61 22.24
N THR A 133 -7.23 -17.40 21.81
CA THR A 133 -6.82 -16.29 22.69
C THR A 133 -7.93 -15.28 23.01
N MET A 134 -9.09 -15.37 22.35
CA MET A 134 -10.23 -14.51 22.62
C MET A 134 -11.15 -15.16 23.68
N ASP A 135 -11.01 -14.77 24.94
CA ASP A 135 -11.77 -15.29 26.09
C ASP A 135 -13.30 -15.11 25.98
N ASP A 136 -13.78 -14.20 25.11
CA ASP A 136 -15.20 -13.83 25.00
C ASP A 136 -15.95 -14.55 23.87
N ILE A 137 -15.28 -15.42 23.11
CA ILE A 137 -15.99 -16.33 22.20
C ILE A 137 -16.46 -17.50 23.05
N HIS A 138 -17.64 -17.32 23.67
CA HIS A 138 -18.48 -18.45 24.02
C HIS A 138 -18.47 -19.40 22.83
N THR A 139 -17.80 -20.53 23.04
CA THR A 139 -17.50 -21.53 22.04
C THR A 139 -18.79 -22.28 21.73
N ASN A 140 -19.75 -21.60 21.13
CA ASN A 140 -20.84 -22.22 20.41
C ASN A 140 -20.24 -22.76 19.11
N SER A 141 -19.44 -23.83 19.25
CA SER A 141 -19.15 -24.93 18.30
C SER A 141 -18.93 -24.64 16.81
N SER A 142 -18.81 -23.37 16.38
CA SER A 142 -18.94 -23.03 14.96
C SER A 142 -17.61 -22.90 14.21
N PHE A 143 -16.47 -22.98 14.91
CA PHE A 143 -15.14 -22.84 14.29
C PHE A 143 -14.35 -24.16 14.21
N THR A 144 -15.06 -25.28 14.00
CA THR A 144 -14.41 -26.55 13.65
C THR A 144 -14.02 -26.56 12.16
N ILE A 145 -13.01 -27.35 11.80
CA ILE A 145 -12.52 -27.53 10.41
C ILE A 145 -13.67 -27.82 9.42
N ASN A 146 -14.72 -28.55 9.87
CA ASN A 146 -15.91 -28.83 9.07
C ASN A 146 -16.73 -27.59 8.69
N ASN A 147 -16.75 -26.55 9.54
CA ASN A 147 -17.42 -25.30 9.21
C ASN A 147 -16.56 -24.41 8.32
N ILE A 148 -15.23 -24.46 8.42
CA ILE A 148 -14.35 -23.77 7.46
C ILE A 148 -14.55 -24.35 6.05
N ALA A 149 -14.67 -25.67 5.93
CA ALA A 149 -14.98 -26.35 4.66
C ALA A 149 -16.35 -25.92 4.08
N ASN A 150 -17.37 -25.69 4.92
CA ASN A 150 -18.66 -25.15 4.50
C ASN A 150 -18.64 -23.62 4.28
N ILE A 151 -17.71 -22.90 4.90
CA ILE A 151 -17.50 -21.48 4.65
C ILE A 151 -16.85 -21.31 3.27
N VAL A 152 -15.90 -22.15 2.87
CA VAL A 152 -15.27 -22.11 1.53
C VAL A 152 -16.29 -22.12 0.39
N THR A 153 -17.47 -22.73 0.57
CA THR A 153 -18.47 -22.91 -0.49
C THR A 153 -19.39 -21.71 -0.73
N ASP A 154 -19.42 -20.70 0.16
CA ASP A 154 -20.25 -19.51 -0.02
C ASP A 154 -19.48 -18.41 -0.77
N GLU A 155 -19.68 -18.30 -2.09
CA GLU A 155 -19.06 -17.27 -2.92
C GLU A 155 -19.64 -15.90 -2.58
N ARG A 156 -18.91 -15.14 -1.77
CA ARG A 156 -19.11 -13.69 -1.73
C ARG A 156 -18.70 -13.13 -3.08
N SER A 157 -19.64 -12.54 -3.82
CA SER A 157 -19.29 -11.76 -4.99
C SER A 157 -18.38 -10.62 -4.54
N LEU A 158 -17.14 -10.62 -4.99
CA LEU A 158 -16.24 -9.53 -4.74
C LEU A 158 -16.75 -8.34 -5.54
N ASN A 159 -17.30 -7.35 -4.85
CA ASN A 159 -17.93 -6.21 -5.48
C ASN A 159 -16.90 -5.49 -6.37
N ASN A 160 -17.28 -5.14 -7.60
CA ASN A 160 -16.46 -4.28 -8.46
C ASN A 160 -16.39 -2.88 -7.86
N SER A 161 -15.46 -2.66 -6.92
CA SER A 161 -15.28 -1.35 -6.28
C SER A 161 -14.62 -0.36 -7.24
N THR A 162 -14.83 0.92 -6.98
CA THR A 162 -14.16 2.02 -7.68
C THR A 162 -12.63 1.91 -7.61
N LEU A 163 -12.12 1.45 -6.47
CA LEU A 163 -10.69 1.20 -6.25
C LEU A 163 -10.14 0.10 -7.17
N VAL A 164 -10.89 -0.99 -7.39
CA VAL A 164 -10.46 -2.08 -8.30
C VAL A 164 -10.33 -1.55 -9.73
N ALA A 165 -11.30 -0.76 -10.19
CA ALA A 165 -11.24 -0.15 -11.51
C ALA A 165 -10.02 0.78 -11.64
N ALA A 166 -9.76 1.63 -10.64
CA ALA A 166 -8.60 2.51 -10.61
C ALA A 166 -7.27 1.72 -10.61
N LEU A 167 -7.19 0.60 -9.88
CA LEU A 167 -6.01 -0.26 -9.91
C LEU A 167 -5.77 -0.90 -11.27
N VAL A 168 -6.81 -1.42 -11.91
CA VAL A 168 -6.70 -2.01 -13.25
C VAL A 168 -6.20 -0.99 -14.26
N GLU A 169 -6.73 0.24 -14.21
CA GLU A 169 -6.28 1.35 -15.05
C GLU A 169 -4.82 1.72 -14.77
N GLU A 170 -4.47 1.94 -13.50
CA GLU A 170 -3.13 2.39 -13.11
C GLU A 170 -2.05 1.30 -13.31
N ILE A 171 -2.39 0.02 -13.23
CA ILE A 171 -1.46 -1.08 -13.61
C ILE A 171 -1.09 -0.98 -15.09
N GLY A 172 -2.04 -0.64 -15.96
CA GLY A 172 -1.79 -0.44 -17.39
C GLY A 172 -0.84 0.75 -17.67
N HIS A 173 -0.79 1.71 -16.76
CA HIS A 173 0.07 2.89 -16.85
C HIS A 173 1.34 2.79 -15.99
N TYR A 174 1.51 1.70 -15.24
CA TYR A 174 2.68 1.53 -14.38
C TYR A 174 3.95 1.35 -15.21
N ASN A 175 4.89 2.29 -15.05
CA ASN A 175 6.19 2.24 -15.67
C ASN A 175 7.28 1.96 -14.61
N PRO A 176 7.90 0.77 -14.61
CA PRO A 176 9.00 0.44 -13.70
C PRO A 176 10.16 1.44 -13.78
N GLY A 177 10.41 2.02 -14.97
CA GLY A 177 11.46 3.01 -15.18
C GLY A 177 11.21 4.32 -14.43
N ASP A 178 9.95 4.75 -14.29
CA ASP A 178 9.59 5.95 -13.54
C ASP A 178 9.75 5.74 -12.03
N HIS A 179 9.40 4.55 -11.54
CA HIS A 179 9.63 4.17 -10.15
C HIS A 179 11.12 4.15 -9.83
N LEU A 180 11.93 3.51 -10.67
CA LEU A 180 13.38 3.42 -10.49
C LEU A 180 14.02 4.82 -10.56
N THR A 181 13.53 5.69 -11.46
CA THR A 181 13.91 7.11 -11.53
C THR A 181 13.64 7.84 -10.21
N LEU A 182 12.48 7.61 -9.59
CA LEU A 182 12.12 8.20 -8.31
C LEU A 182 13.05 7.72 -7.19
N GLU A 183 13.34 6.41 -7.11
CA GLU A 183 14.23 5.85 -6.09
C GLU A 183 15.63 6.45 -6.16
N PHE A 184 16.22 6.49 -7.36
CA PHE A 184 17.53 7.14 -7.55
C PHE A 184 17.50 8.61 -7.13
N ASN A 185 16.47 9.36 -7.53
CA ASN A 185 16.34 10.76 -7.16
C ASN A 185 16.19 10.98 -5.65
N ASN A 186 15.49 10.08 -4.95
CA ASN A 186 15.36 10.13 -3.49
C ASN A 186 16.68 9.82 -2.78
N SER A 187 17.44 8.82 -3.24
CA SER A 187 18.78 8.52 -2.72
C SER A 187 19.75 9.68 -2.94
N ILE A 188 19.71 10.31 -4.12
CA ILE A 188 20.53 11.49 -4.43
C ILE A 188 20.18 12.64 -3.50
N LEU A 189 18.88 12.94 -3.31
CA LEU A 189 18.43 13.97 -2.37
C LEU A 189 18.92 13.71 -0.95
N PHE A 190 18.83 12.46 -0.48
CA PHE A 190 19.29 12.06 0.84
C PHE A 190 20.79 12.33 1.01
N PHE A 191 21.63 11.83 0.09
CA PHE A 191 23.08 12.00 0.17
C PHE A 191 23.51 13.46 0.04
N SER A 192 22.88 14.22 -0.87
CA SER A 192 23.14 15.65 -1.00
C SER A 192 22.84 16.39 0.31
N LYS A 193 21.66 16.17 0.92
CA LYS A 193 21.29 16.76 2.22
C LYS A 193 22.21 16.34 3.37
N ALA A 194 22.75 15.13 3.31
CA ALA A 194 23.71 14.61 4.29
C ALA A 194 25.15 15.12 4.05
N LYS A 195 25.39 15.96 3.04
CA LYS A 195 26.72 16.42 2.57
C LYS A 195 27.64 15.29 2.11
N MET A 196 27.06 14.16 1.70
CA MET A 196 27.76 12.99 1.16
C MET A 196 27.80 13.07 -0.37
N MET A 197 28.50 14.08 -0.91
CA MET A 197 28.42 14.39 -2.34
C MET A 197 29.03 13.29 -3.24
N GLU A 198 30.03 12.57 -2.74
CA GLU A 198 30.60 11.42 -3.47
C GLU A 198 29.56 10.32 -3.67
N ASP A 199 28.79 9.99 -2.63
CA ASP A 199 27.72 9.00 -2.69
C ASP A 199 26.56 9.47 -3.59
N ALA A 200 26.23 10.76 -3.57
CA ALA A 200 25.23 11.36 -4.46
C ALA A 200 25.65 11.24 -5.95
N LEU A 201 26.91 11.54 -6.27
CA LEU A 201 27.46 11.42 -7.62
C LEU A 201 27.60 9.97 -8.07
N CYS A 202 28.03 9.07 -7.18
CA CYS A 202 28.07 7.63 -7.43
C CYS A 202 26.66 7.10 -7.76
N THR A 203 25.64 7.58 -7.04
CA THR A 203 24.24 7.23 -7.30
C THR A 203 23.76 7.74 -8.67
N CYS A 204 24.15 8.93 -9.11
CA CYS A 204 23.88 9.43 -10.47
C CYS A 204 24.52 8.57 -11.55
N LYS A 205 25.76 8.13 -11.32
CA LYS A 205 26.46 7.23 -12.24
C LYS A 205 25.71 5.91 -12.38
N ARG A 206 25.32 5.30 -11.26
CA ARG A 206 24.52 4.06 -11.23
C ARG A 206 23.18 4.21 -11.94
N MET A 207 22.51 5.35 -11.79
CA MET A 207 21.27 5.67 -12.50
C MET A 207 21.47 5.60 -14.03
N GLY A 208 22.56 6.21 -14.53
CA GLY A 208 22.94 6.15 -15.95
C GLY A 208 23.34 4.75 -16.42
N GLU A 209 24.09 3.99 -15.60
CA GLU A 209 24.48 2.60 -15.90
C GLU A 209 23.27 1.66 -16.03
N GLN A 210 22.14 1.99 -15.40
CA GLN A 210 20.86 1.28 -15.54
C GLN A 210 19.98 1.81 -16.69
N ASN A 211 20.54 2.62 -17.60
CA ASN A 211 19.82 3.26 -18.71
C ASN A 211 18.69 4.21 -18.27
N ILE A 212 18.77 4.75 -17.06
CA ILE A 212 17.80 5.72 -16.55
C ILE A 212 18.35 7.11 -16.78
N ARG A 213 17.57 7.95 -17.47
CA ARG A 213 17.99 9.30 -17.80
C ARG A 213 17.90 10.21 -16.57
N LEU A 214 18.99 10.91 -16.27
CA LEU A 214 19.02 11.98 -15.27
C LEU A 214 17.93 13.02 -15.59
N THR A 215 17.18 13.44 -14.58
CA THR A 215 16.06 14.38 -14.72
C THR A 215 16.43 15.74 -14.16
N SER A 216 15.58 16.75 -14.41
CA SER A 216 15.72 18.08 -13.78
C SER A 216 15.77 17.99 -12.25
N HIS A 217 15.02 17.07 -11.65
CA HIS A 217 15.05 16.79 -10.20
C HIS A 217 16.43 16.31 -9.75
N THR A 218 17.08 15.41 -10.52
CA THR A 218 18.42 14.92 -10.21
C THR A 218 19.43 16.07 -10.07
N PHE A 219 19.47 16.95 -11.07
CA PHE A 219 20.38 18.10 -11.04
C PHE A 219 20.03 19.09 -9.94
N GLY A 220 18.73 19.31 -9.69
CA GLY A 220 18.25 20.14 -8.59
C GLY A 220 18.74 19.66 -7.23
N HIS A 221 18.68 18.35 -6.97
CA HIS A 221 19.13 17.76 -5.71
C HIS A 221 20.64 17.91 -5.49
N ILE A 222 21.46 17.73 -6.54
CA ILE A 222 22.92 17.91 -6.45
C ILE A 222 23.29 19.37 -6.17
N LEU A 223 22.64 20.31 -6.86
CA LEU A 223 22.99 21.72 -6.77
C LEU A 223 22.47 22.41 -5.51
N CYS A 224 21.35 21.92 -4.95
CA CYS A 224 20.63 22.59 -3.86
C CYS A 224 20.58 21.79 -2.56
N GLY A 225 21.06 20.55 -2.54
CA GLY A 225 21.06 19.68 -1.36
C GLY A 225 22.21 19.96 -0.40
#